data_AF-A0A3C0V8M5-F1
#
_entry.id   AF-A0A3C0V8M5-F1
#
_cell.length_a   1.000
_cell.length_b   1.000
_cell.length_c   1.000
_cell.angle_alpha   90.00
_cell.angle_beta   90.00
_cell.angle_gamma   90.00
#
_symmetry.space_group_name_H-M   'P 1'
#
loop_
_entity.id
_entity.type
_entity.pdbx_description
1 polymer ?
#
loop_
_entity_poly.entity_id
_entity_poly.type
_entity_poly.pdbx_seq_one_letter_code
_entity_poly.pdbx_strand_id
1 'polypeptide(L)'
;TVDYLVYRDEAPWPLAADGVGRSLELFNVSADMDSQAVERWRASLDLGGSPGFIHFEGDAGILFTRGNCNGDQRVDISDAVAILRYLFAGAAEPPCLDGCDVNGDEAVQISDAIGLLAYLFAPGGFAIPSPRPGECLPAREEFCEVSNCVFAR
;
A
#
# COMPACT_ATOMS: atom_id res chain seq x y z
N THR A 1 -33.10 -8.00 4.67
CA THR A 1 -33.83 -7.43 3.50
C THR A 1 -32.88 -7.42 2.33
N VAL A 2 -33.38 -7.70 1.14
CA VAL A 2 -32.59 -7.62 -0.09
C VAL A 2 -32.78 -6.22 -0.65
N ASP A 3 -31.69 -5.57 -1.03
CA ASP A 3 -31.67 -4.25 -1.67
C ASP A 3 -31.34 -4.39 -3.16
N TYR A 4 -31.76 -3.43 -3.98
CA TYR A 4 -31.57 -3.44 -5.43
C TYR A 4 -30.88 -2.15 -5.90
N LEU A 5 -29.76 -2.34 -6.60
CA LEU A 5 -28.97 -1.29 -7.21
C LEU A 5 -29.23 -1.22 -8.73
N VAL A 6 -29.47 -0.02 -9.24
CA VAL A 6 -29.53 0.24 -10.68
C VAL A 6 -28.31 1.06 -11.07
N TYR A 7 -27.38 0.45 -11.82
CA TYR A 7 -26.15 1.11 -12.30
C TYR A 7 -26.19 1.28 -13.83
N ARG A 8 -25.27 2.08 -14.38
CA ARG A 8 -25.10 2.26 -15.84
C ARG A 8 -23.62 2.21 -16.23
N ASP A 9 -23.39 2.02 -17.53
CA ASP A 9 -22.12 2.11 -18.25
C ASP A 9 -21.80 3.53 -18.73
N GLU A 10 -22.54 4.54 -18.23
CA GLU A 10 -22.40 5.94 -18.59
C GLU A 10 -22.38 6.86 -17.36
N ALA A 11 -21.86 8.08 -17.53
CA ALA A 11 -21.89 9.10 -16.48
C ALA A 11 -23.32 9.31 -15.94
N PRO A 12 -23.52 9.50 -14.62
CA PRO A 12 -22.53 9.83 -13.59
C PRO A 12 -21.79 8.62 -12.99
N TRP A 13 -22.06 7.39 -13.44
CA TRP A 13 -21.36 6.21 -12.94
C TRP A 13 -19.89 6.20 -13.40
N PRO A 14 -18.98 5.59 -12.62
CA PRO A 14 -17.56 5.52 -12.96
C PRO A 14 -17.31 4.75 -14.26
N LEU A 15 -17.05 5.46 -15.35
CA LEU A 15 -16.69 4.87 -16.65
C LEU A 15 -15.44 3.99 -16.57
N ALA A 16 -14.55 4.25 -15.60
CA ALA A 16 -13.35 3.44 -15.41
C ALA A 16 -13.65 2.00 -14.92
N ALA A 17 -14.87 1.73 -14.44
CA ALA A 17 -15.36 0.39 -14.13
C ALA A 17 -16.06 -0.28 -15.33
N ASP A 18 -16.25 0.45 -16.44
CA ASP A 18 -16.77 -0.11 -17.69
C ASP A 18 -15.61 -0.65 -18.54
N GLY A 19 -15.34 -1.95 -18.39
CA GLY A 19 -14.29 -2.66 -19.12
C GLY A 19 -12.92 -2.69 -18.41
N VAL A 20 -11.88 -3.06 -19.16
CA VAL A 20 -10.41 -3.10 -18.83
C VAL A 20 -9.98 -3.76 -17.48
N GLY A 21 -10.92 -4.22 -16.66
CA GLY A 21 -10.70 -5.04 -15.47
C GLY A 21 -11.10 -4.40 -14.14
N ARG A 22 -11.48 -3.14 -14.03
CA ARG A 22 -11.85 -2.55 -12.72
C ARG A 22 -13.28 -2.94 -12.31
N SER A 23 -13.52 -3.13 -11.02
CA SER A 23 -14.87 -3.37 -10.46
C SER A 23 -15.53 -2.08 -10.00
N LEU A 24 -16.86 -2.09 -9.91
CA LEU A 24 -17.62 -1.01 -9.28
C LEU A 24 -17.72 -1.28 -7.77
N GLU A 25 -17.33 -0.32 -6.93
CA GLU A 25 -17.25 -0.46 -5.47
C GLU A 25 -17.90 0.69 -4.73
N LEU A 26 -18.61 0.35 -3.65
CA LEU A 26 -19.15 1.31 -2.69
C LEU A 26 -18.02 1.72 -1.74
N PHE A 27 -17.60 2.99 -1.80
CA PHE A 27 -16.41 3.47 -1.05
C PHE A 27 -16.74 4.44 0.09
N ASN A 28 -17.92 5.08 0.05
CA ASN A 28 -18.37 5.98 1.11
C ASN A 28 -19.60 5.38 1.80
N VAL A 29 -19.34 4.57 2.84
CA VAL A 29 -20.37 3.89 3.62
C VAL A 29 -20.72 4.75 4.84
N SER A 30 -21.80 5.53 4.75
CA SER A 30 -22.37 6.26 5.88
C SER A 30 -23.63 5.59 6.42
N ALA A 31 -24.08 6.01 7.62
CA ALA A 31 -25.16 5.37 8.38
C ALA A 31 -26.54 5.35 7.69
N ASP A 32 -26.73 6.20 6.68
CA ASP A 32 -27.92 6.22 5.82
C ASP A 32 -27.89 5.14 4.72
N MET A 33 -26.73 4.53 4.44
CA MET A 33 -26.50 3.35 3.58
C MET A 33 -27.32 3.33 2.28
N ASP A 34 -27.56 4.49 1.66
CA ASP A 34 -28.28 4.56 0.39
C ASP A 34 -27.39 4.06 -0.74
N SER A 35 -27.65 2.83 -1.18
CA SER A 35 -26.93 2.20 -2.27
C SER A 35 -27.19 2.88 -3.62
N GLN A 36 -28.24 3.70 -3.77
CA GLN A 36 -28.57 4.36 -5.04
C GLN A 36 -27.86 5.70 -5.25
N ALA A 37 -27.18 6.22 -4.22
CA ALA A 37 -26.38 7.44 -4.31
C ALA A 37 -25.09 7.19 -5.13
N VAL A 38 -25.11 7.56 -6.42
CA VAL A 38 -24.02 7.29 -7.38
C VAL A 38 -22.66 7.84 -6.95
N GLU A 39 -22.66 8.98 -6.24
CA GLU A 39 -21.47 9.64 -5.70
C GLU A 39 -20.72 8.80 -4.65
N ARG A 40 -21.34 7.72 -4.15
CA ARG A 40 -20.74 6.78 -3.19
C ARG A 40 -20.11 5.58 -3.86
N TRP A 41 -20.21 5.50 -5.19
CA TRP A 41 -19.64 4.45 -6.00
C TRP A 41 -18.43 4.98 -6.77
N ARG A 42 -17.38 4.16 -6.81
CA ARG A 42 -16.17 4.43 -7.59
C ARG A 42 -15.75 3.18 -8.34
N ALA A 43 -14.88 3.36 -9.33
CA ALA A 43 -14.15 2.22 -9.88
C ALA A 43 -13.08 1.77 -8.87
N SER A 44 -12.82 0.47 -8.84
CA SER A 44 -11.75 -0.14 -8.08
C SER A 44 -10.42 0.48 -8.50
N LEU A 45 -9.51 0.54 -7.54
CA LEU A 45 -8.17 1.05 -7.82
C LEU A 45 -7.37 0.00 -8.59
N ASP A 46 -7.61 -1.27 -8.25
CA ASP A 46 -6.97 -2.44 -8.85
C ASP A 46 -7.54 -2.79 -10.23
N LEU A 47 -6.64 -3.01 -11.19
CA LEU A 47 -6.96 -3.64 -12.47
C LEU A 47 -7.23 -5.14 -12.22
N GLY A 48 -8.49 -5.57 -12.39
CA GLY A 48 -9.00 -6.89 -12.03
C GLY A 48 -10.09 -6.84 -10.94
N GLY A 49 -10.26 -5.68 -10.29
CA GLY A 49 -11.20 -5.44 -9.21
C GLY A 49 -10.67 -5.80 -7.82
N SER A 50 -11.36 -5.38 -6.75
CA SER A 50 -11.05 -5.75 -5.36
C SER A 50 -12.02 -6.77 -4.69
N PRO A 51 -12.60 -7.79 -5.38
CA PRO A 51 -13.55 -8.72 -4.74
C PRO A 51 -13.03 -9.28 -3.41
N GLY A 52 -13.79 -9.07 -2.33
CA GLY A 52 -13.44 -9.54 -0.97
C GLY A 52 -12.70 -8.52 -0.10
N PHE A 53 -12.35 -7.34 -0.64
CA PHE A 53 -11.82 -6.21 0.11
C PHE A 53 -12.82 -5.05 0.10
N ILE A 54 -12.99 -4.42 1.27
CA ILE A 54 -13.76 -3.17 1.42
C ILE A 54 -12.78 -2.02 1.47
N HIS A 55 -12.92 -1.06 0.56
CA HIS A 55 -12.16 0.18 0.61
C HIS A 55 -12.97 1.24 1.35
N PHE A 56 -12.44 1.73 2.46
CA PHE A 56 -13.04 2.86 3.18
C PHE A 56 -12.66 4.20 2.52
N GLU A 57 -13.33 5.29 2.88
CA GLU A 57 -12.93 6.62 2.45
C GLU A 57 -11.49 6.90 2.96
N GLY A 58 -10.54 7.13 2.03
CA GLY A 58 -9.10 7.16 2.29
C GLY A 58 -8.33 5.89 1.88
N ASP A 59 -9.02 4.82 1.52
CA ASP A 59 -8.43 3.52 1.19
C ASP A 59 -8.17 3.40 -0.32
N ALA A 60 -7.24 4.23 -0.78
CA ALA A 60 -6.39 3.96 -1.93
C ALA A 60 -4.94 3.93 -1.47
N GLY A 61 -4.69 3.29 -0.33
CA GLY A 61 -3.39 3.34 0.32
C GLY A 61 -2.35 2.66 -0.55
N ILE A 62 -1.33 3.41 -0.95
CA ILE A 62 -0.07 2.81 -1.37
C ILE A 62 0.34 1.83 -0.27
N LEU A 63 0.50 0.55 -0.63
CA LEU A 63 0.79 -0.51 0.34
C LEU A 63 2.29 -0.60 0.54
N PHE A 64 2.69 -0.85 1.78
CA PHE A 64 4.08 -1.05 2.09
C PHE A 64 4.35 -2.20 3.05
N THR A 65 5.61 -2.65 2.98
CA THR A 65 6.28 -3.51 3.95
C THR A 65 7.59 -2.85 4.34
N ARG A 66 7.91 -2.86 5.63
CA ARG A 66 9.19 -2.35 6.15
C ARG A 66 10.31 -3.29 5.75
N GLY A 67 11.43 -2.70 5.35
CA GLY A 67 12.61 -3.41 4.90
C GLY A 67 12.71 -3.61 3.39
N ASN A 68 11.66 -3.28 2.61
CA ASN A 68 11.74 -3.23 1.14
C ASN A 68 11.94 -1.77 0.68
N CYS A 69 13.14 -1.25 0.87
CA CYS A 69 13.46 0.13 0.56
C CYS A 69 13.62 0.35 -0.95
N ASN A 70 14.08 -0.66 -1.70
CA ASN A 70 14.34 -0.51 -3.12
C ASN A 70 13.08 -0.68 -4.01
N GLY A 71 11.98 -1.20 -3.44
CA GLY A 71 10.70 -1.37 -4.13
C GLY A 71 10.58 -2.64 -4.98
N ASP A 72 11.51 -3.59 -4.90
CA ASP A 72 11.59 -4.75 -5.80
C ASP A 72 10.75 -5.97 -5.37
N GLN A 73 9.95 -5.78 -4.31
CA GLN A 73 9.04 -6.75 -3.69
C GLN A 73 9.74 -7.85 -2.89
N ARG A 74 11.04 -7.71 -2.65
CA ARG A 74 11.82 -8.60 -1.78
C ARG A 74 12.34 -7.77 -0.60
N VAL A 75 12.65 -8.48 0.48
CA VAL A 75 13.37 -7.90 1.61
C VAL A 75 14.69 -8.65 1.71
N ASP A 76 15.76 -8.04 1.22
CA ASP A 76 17.09 -8.61 1.22
C ASP A 76 18.21 -7.56 1.41
N ILE A 77 19.46 -7.97 1.19
CA ILE A 77 20.61 -7.09 1.43
C ILE A 77 20.61 -5.86 0.52
N SER A 78 19.97 -5.92 -0.65
CA SER A 78 19.92 -4.81 -1.59
C SER A 78 19.11 -3.64 -1.05
N ASP A 79 18.16 -3.88 -0.15
CA ASP A 79 17.39 -2.85 0.56
C ASP A 79 18.24 -2.08 1.56
N ALA A 80 19.08 -2.79 2.33
CA ALA A 80 20.02 -2.14 3.24
C ALA A 80 21.02 -1.26 2.46
N VAL A 81 21.44 -1.71 1.27
CA VAL A 81 22.25 -0.89 0.36
C VAL A 81 21.48 0.32 -0.16
N ALA A 82 20.19 0.18 -0.49
CA ALA A 82 19.35 1.29 -0.94
C ALA A 82 19.24 2.38 0.14
N ILE A 83 19.00 2.01 1.41
CA ILE A 83 18.98 2.94 2.55
C ILE A 83 20.31 3.71 2.62
N LEU A 84 21.44 3.00 2.60
CA LEU A 84 22.76 3.63 2.71
C LEU A 84 23.09 4.55 1.51
N ARG A 85 22.65 4.19 0.31
CA ARG A 85 22.84 5.01 -0.89
C ARG A 85 22.01 6.30 -0.83
N TYR A 86 20.77 6.21 -0.33
CA TYR A 86 19.92 7.37 -0.11
C TYR A 86 20.55 8.32 0.93
N LEU A 87 21.00 7.79 2.07
CA LEU A 87 21.55 8.59 3.17
C LEU A 87 22.91 9.24 2.85
N PHE A 88 23.80 8.53 2.16
CA PHE A 88 25.22 8.92 2.09
C PHE A 88 25.78 9.09 0.68
N ALA A 89 25.09 8.60 -0.35
CA ALA A 89 25.62 8.60 -1.72
C ALA A 89 24.84 9.53 -2.67
N GLY A 90 23.86 10.29 -2.18
CA GLY A 90 23.04 11.20 -2.99
C GLY A 90 22.23 10.47 -4.06
N ALA A 91 21.82 9.22 -3.79
CA ALA A 91 20.89 8.51 -4.65
C ALA A 91 19.51 9.20 -4.66
N ALA A 92 18.72 8.91 -5.69
CA ALA A 92 17.34 9.37 -5.75
C ALA A 92 16.53 8.84 -4.55
N GLU A 93 15.48 9.58 -4.19
CA GLU A 93 14.56 9.18 -3.12
C GLU A 93 13.94 7.80 -3.43
N PRO A 94 13.91 6.88 -2.44
CA PRO A 94 13.23 5.60 -2.56
C PRO A 94 11.74 5.74 -2.88
N PRO A 95 11.11 4.76 -3.54
CA PRO A 95 9.69 4.82 -3.90
C PRO A 95 8.74 4.83 -2.68
N CYS A 96 9.24 4.41 -1.52
CA CYS A 96 8.48 4.34 -0.29
C CYS A 96 9.40 4.50 0.93
N LEU A 97 9.40 5.69 1.53
CA LEU A 97 10.20 6.01 2.71
C LEU A 97 9.73 5.24 3.95
N ASP A 98 8.43 4.96 4.09
CA ASP A 98 7.91 4.07 5.14
C ASP A 98 8.49 2.65 5.01
N GLY A 99 8.84 2.21 3.79
CA GLY A 99 9.55 0.95 3.56
C GLY A 99 11.03 0.97 3.98
N CYS A 100 11.64 2.15 3.97
CA CYS A 100 13.04 2.37 4.35
C CYS A 100 13.23 2.68 5.85
N ASP A 101 12.19 3.18 6.52
CA ASP A 101 12.09 3.30 7.98
C ASP A 101 11.82 1.89 8.55
N VAL A 102 12.89 1.18 8.91
CA VAL A 102 12.83 -0.22 9.31
C VAL A 102 12.45 -0.33 10.78
N ASN A 103 12.84 0.63 11.61
CA ASN A 103 12.55 0.58 13.04
C ASN A 103 11.22 1.25 13.42
N GLY A 104 10.56 1.95 12.50
CA GLY A 104 9.26 2.57 12.70
C GLY A 104 9.30 3.84 13.54
N ASP A 105 10.44 4.54 13.57
CA ASP A 105 10.61 5.78 14.35
C ASP A 105 10.33 7.05 13.53
N GLU A 106 9.77 6.90 12.33
CA GLU A 106 9.40 7.97 11.38
C GLU A 106 10.61 8.70 10.76
N ALA A 107 11.83 8.23 10.99
CA ALA A 107 13.04 8.76 10.38
C ALA A 107 13.80 7.67 9.62
N VAL A 108 14.12 7.93 8.35
CA VAL A 108 15.08 7.09 7.62
C VAL A 108 16.48 7.51 8.00
N GLN A 109 17.20 6.66 8.70
CA GLN A 109 18.54 6.91 9.23
C GLN A 109 19.38 5.62 9.27
N ILE A 110 20.62 5.72 9.77
CA ILE A 110 21.55 4.58 9.73
C ILE A 110 21.09 3.40 10.61
N SER A 111 20.26 3.65 11.64
CA SER A 111 19.68 2.59 12.45
C SER A 111 18.79 1.64 11.65
N ASP A 112 18.19 2.11 10.56
CA ASP A 112 17.34 1.28 9.71
C ASP A 112 18.13 0.27 8.91
N ALA A 113 19.23 0.71 8.30
CA ALA A 113 20.15 -0.19 7.61
C ALA A 113 20.75 -1.23 8.58
N ILE A 114 21.12 -0.82 9.80
CA ILE A 114 21.64 -1.74 10.82
C ILE A 114 20.54 -2.71 11.29
N GLY A 115 19.33 -2.20 11.54
CA GLY A 115 18.18 -3.00 11.95
C GLY A 115 17.81 -4.05 10.90
N LEU A 116 17.80 -3.68 9.62
CA LEU A 116 17.52 -4.60 8.54
C LEU A 116 18.59 -5.69 8.41
N LEU A 117 19.87 -5.34 8.50
CA LEU A 117 20.95 -6.33 8.48
C LEU A 117 20.89 -7.28 9.70
N ALA A 118 20.53 -6.76 10.87
CA ALA A 118 20.31 -7.58 12.06
C ALA A 118 19.12 -8.54 11.87
N TYR A 119 18.02 -8.07 11.27
CA TYR A 119 16.89 -8.92 10.89
C TYR A 119 17.30 -10.04 9.92
N LEU A 120 18.11 -9.74 8.89
CA LEU A 120 18.51 -10.69 7.85
C LEU A 120 19.51 -11.74 8.32
N PHE A 121 20.45 -11.38 9.20
CA PHE A 121 21.63 -12.22 9.46
C PHE A 121 21.83 -12.63 10.92
N ALA A 122 21.13 -12.03 11.88
CA ALA A 122 21.24 -12.41 13.28
C ALA A 122 20.03 -13.24 13.71
N PRO A 123 20.21 -14.51 14.16
CA PRO A 123 19.14 -15.28 14.78
C PRO A 123 18.57 -14.53 15.99
N GLY A 124 17.27 -14.20 15.96
CA GLY A 124 16.65 -13.36 16.99
C GLY A 124 17.13 -11.91 16.99
N GLY A 125 17.60 -11.41 15.83
CA GLY A 125 18.02 -10.03 15.62
C GLY A 125 16.87 -9.03 15.73
N PHE A 126 16.99 -7.90 15.05
CA PHE A 126 16.01 -6.82 15.16
C PHE A 126 14.60 -7.27 14.77
N ALA A 127 13.64 -7.05 15.65
CA ALA A 127 12.23 -7.33 15.41
C ALA A 127 11.58 -6.12 14.71
N ILE A 128 11.49 -6.19 13.38
CA ILE A 128 10.85 -5.15 12.58
C ILE A 128 9.37 -5.01 12.99
N PRO A 129 8.89 -3.81 13.36
CA PRO A 129 7.48 -3.57 13.67
C PRO A 129 6.60 -3.76 12.43
N SER A 130 5.29 -3.94 12.64
CA SER A 130 4.35 -4.04 11.52
C SER A 130 4.30 -2.72 10.71
N PRO A 131 4.15 -2.77 9.37
CA PRO A 131 4.12 -3.95 8.51
C PRO A 131 5.51 -4.55 8.32
N ARG A 132 5.75 -5.74 8.86
CA ARG A 132 7.05 -6.43 8.78
C ARG A 132 7.15 -7.25 7.49
N PRO A 133 8.35 -7.74 7.10
CA PRO A 133 8.49 -8.55 5.91
C PRO A 133 7.50 -9.72 5.87
N GLY A 134 6.69 -9.79 4.81
CA GLY A 134 5.58 -10.73 4.65
C GLY A 134 4.18 -10.15 4.97
N GLU A 135 4.11 -8.94 5.48
CA GLU A 135 2.87 -8.17 5.68
C GLU A 135 2.83 -7.00 4.69
N CYS A 136 1.62 -6.65 4.24
CA CYS A 136 1.33 -5.50 3.40
C CYS A 136 0.23 -4.67 4.06
N LEU A 137 0.54 -3.44 4.47
CA LEU A 137 -0.41 -2.52 5.08
C LEU A 137 -0.37 -1.15 4.39
N PRO A 138 -1.45 -0.35 4.50
CA PRO A 138 -1.47 1.01 3.96
C PRO A 138 -0.34 1.87 4.52
N ALA A 139 0.36 2.59 3.64
CA ALA A 139 1.35 3.60 3.97
C ALA A 139 0.69 4.88 4.47
N ARG A 140 1.49 5.72 5.16
CA ARG A 140 1.06 7.08 5.49
C ARG A 140 1.05 7.92 4.22
N GLU A 141 0.11 8.86 4.14
CA GLU A 141 0.03 9.80 3.02
C GLU A 141 1.39 10.51 2.82
N GLU A 142 1.79 10.70 1.56
CA GLU A 142 3.04 11.38 1.15
C GLU A 142 4.36 10.65 1.46
N PHE A 143 4.37 9.55 2.22
CA PHE A 143 5.60 8.80 2.52
C PHE A 143 5.93 7.70 1.52
N CYS A 144 4.95 7.30 0.72
CA CYS A 144 5.16 6.37 -0.38
C CYS A 144 4.45 6.88 -1.62
N GLU A 145 5.14 6.83 -2.76
CA GLU A 145 4.61 7.21 -4.09
C GLU A 145 4.14 5.98 -4.87
N VAL A 146 4.74 4.82 -4.59
CA VAL A 146 4.41 3.54 -5.22
C VAL A 146 4.43 2.43 -4.18
N SER A 147 3.51 1.47 -4.30
CA SER A 147 3.48 0.32 -3.41
C SER A 147 4.76 -0.49 -3.55
N ASN A 148 5.46 -0.72 -2.43
CA ASN A 148 6.64 -1.58 -2.44
C ASN A 148 6.27 -3.06 -2.22
N CYS A 149 5.02 -3.38 -1.89
CA CYS A 149 4.63 -4.74 -1.56
C CYS A 149 3.34 -5.16 -2.27
N VAL A 150 3.16 -6.47 -2.38
CA VAL A 150 1.97 -7.11 -2.97
C VAL A 150 1.53 -8.28 -2.11
N PHE A 151 0.23 -8.51 -1.97
CA PHE A 151 -0.28 -9.71 -1.32
C PHE A 151 0.06 -10.94 -2.18
N ALA A 152 0.57 -12.01 -1.56
CA ALA A 152 0.75 -13.28 -2.23
C ALA A 152 -0.64 -13.83 -2.66
N ARG A 153 -0.80 -14.15 -3.95
CA ARG A 153 -1.99 -14.80 -4.50
C ARG A 153 -2.06 -16.28 -4.11
#